data_AF-A0A6A4KNQ2-F1
#
_entry.id   AF-A0A6A4KNQ2-F1
#
_cell.length_a   1.000
_cell.length_b   1.000
_cell.length_c   1.000
_cell.angle_alpha   90.00
_cell.angle_beta   90.00
_cell.angle_gamma   90.00
#
_symmetry.space_group_name_H-M   'P 1'
#
loop_
_entity.id
_entity.type
_entity.pdbx_description
1 polymer ?
#
loop_
_entity_poly.entity_id
_entity_poly.type
_entity_poly.pdbx_seq_one_letter_code
_entity_poly.pdbx_strand_id
1 'polypeptide(L)'
;MYSVPFFRRKNSKNQDIDSLHDAKVNELRAALGPLSGRSLQKQLQEKVVSYFVDAKSFHKVQFLYPARKESEEIMKSYFDAENLPTEFGGKKSLKYDHEEFSRLMAQEDEKTAKFWGFDYKPSNHVSKLHLREEVVPEPLVE
;
A
#
# COMPACT_ATOMS: atom_id res chain seq x y z
N MET A 1 76.67 -17.96 -41.27
CA MET A 1 75.20 -17.89 -41.11
C MET A 1 74.92 -17.10 -39.85
N TYR A 2 74.35 -15.89 -39.95
CA TYR A 2 74.03 -15.08 -38.77
C TYR A 2 72.52 -15.08 -38.53
N SER A 3 72.13 -15.48 -37.32
CA SER A 3 70.75 -15.49 -36.83
C SER A 3 70.34 -14.09 -36.40
N VAL A 4 69.22 -13.59 -36.92
CA VAL A 4 68.62 -12.31 -36.50
C VAL A 4 67.67 -12.54 -35.32
N PRO A 5 67.79 -11.82 -34.19
CA PRO A 5 66.85 -11.95 -33.09
C PRO A 5 65.52 -11.27 -33.42
N PHE A 6 64.45 -12.06 -33.32
CA PHE A 6 63.06 -11.63 -33.47
C PHE A 6 62.62 -10.90 -32.19
N PHE A 7 62.50 -9.57 -32.27
CA PHE A 7 62.04 -8.75 -31.16
C PHE A 7 60.50 -8.74 -31.10
N ARG A 8 59.93 -9.55 -30.21
CA ARG A 8 58.47 -9.62 -29.98
C ARG A 8 58.06 -8.49 -29.03
N ARG A 9 57.48 -7.41 -29.59
CA ARG A 9 56.83 -6.33 -28.83
C ARG A 9 55.57 -6.89 -28.14
N LYS A 10 55.57 -6.98 -26.80
CA LYS A 10 54.36 -7.21 -26.00
C LYS A 10 53.57 -5.90 -25.94
N ASN A 11 52.32 -5.93 -26.42
CA ASN A 11 51.36 -4.85 -26.24
C ASN A 11 50.62 -5.09 -24.91
N SER A 12 51.04 -4.39 -23.85
CA SER A 12 50.48 -4.49 -22.49
C SER A 12 49.73 -3.21 -22.15
N LYS A 13 48.61 -2.98 -22.81
CA LYS A 13 47.59 -1.99 -22.43
C LYS A 13 46.30 -2.54 -23.03
N ASN A 14 45.45 -3.17 -22.23
CA ASN A 14 44.03 -3.46 -22.53
C ASN A 14 43.34 -4.26 -21.41
N GLN A 15 44.06 -4.81 -20.41
CA GLN A 15 43.42 -5.55 -19.31
C GLN A 15 42.86 -4.65 -18.19
N ASP A 16 43.44 -3.46 -17.99
CA ASP A 16 43.05 -2.56 -16.90
C ASP A 16 41.81 -1.72 -17.20
N ILE A 17 41.52 -1.48 -18.48
CA ILE A 17 40.40 -0.64 -18.91
C ILE A 17 39.07 -1.41 -18.74
N ASP A 18 39.05 -2.67 -19.17
CA ASP A 18 37.86 -3.53 -19.07
C ASP A 18 37.49 -3.83 -17.60
N SER A 19 38.50 -4.09 -16.76
CA SER A 19 38.28 -4.34 -15.32
C SER A 19 37.85 -3.09 -14.54
N LEU A 20 38.34 -1.90 -14.92
CA LEU A 20 37.89 -0.62 -14.36
C LEU A 20 36.43 -0.33 -14.72
N HIS A 21 36.04 -0.62 -15.97
CA HIS A 21 34.65 -0.50 -16.41
C HIS A 21 33.74 -1.45 -15.62
N ASP A 22 34.15 -2.71 -15.43
CA ASP A 22 33.38 -3.68 -14.68
C ASP A 22 33.23 -3.30 -13.19
N ALA A 23 34.28 -2.77 -12.57
CA ALA A 23 34.23 -2.27 -11.20
C ALA A 23 33.26 -1.08 -11.06
N LYS A 24 33.29 -0.14 -12.01
CA LYS A 24 32.36 1.01 -12.02
C LYS A 24 30.91 0.56 -12.27
N VAL A 25 30.72 -0.43 -13.13
CA VAL A 25 29.40 -1.02 -13.41
C VAL A 25 28.87 -1.77 -12.19
N ASN A 26 29.72 -2.47 -11.45
CA ASN A 26 29.33 -3.16 -10.22
C ASN A 26 29.04 -2.20 -9.06
N GLU A 27 29.80 -1.11 -8.95
CA GLU A 27 29.52 -0.01 -8.01
C GLU A 27 28.17 0.65 -8.34
N LEU A 28 27.90 0.93 -9.62
CA LEU A 28 26.61 1.46 -10.07
C LEU A 28 25.46 0.48 -9.82
N ARG A 29 25.65 -0.82 -10.09
CA ARG A 29 24.67 -1.87 -9.76
C ARG A 29 24.44 -2.01 -8.26
N ALA A 30 25.48 -1.85 -7.45
CA ALA A 30 25.37 -1.86 -5.99
C ALA A 30 24.61 -0.64 -5.45
N ALA A 31 24.86 0.55 -6.01
CA ALA A 31 24.19 1.79 -5.62
C ALA A 31 22.72 1.87 -6.09
N LEU A 32 22.41 1.32 -7.28
CA LEU A 32 21.06 1.29 -7.83
C LEU A 32 20.22 0.11 -7.27
N GLY A 33 20.87 -0.95 -6.80
CA GLY A 33 20.21 -2.20 -6.42
C GLY A 33 19.42 -2.81 -7.59
N PRO A 34 18.65 -3.89 -7.38
CA PRO A 34 17.71 -4.37 -8.39
C PRO A 34 16.60 -3.33 -8.57
N LEU A 35 16.80 -2.37 -9.49
CA LEU A 35 15.75 -1.54 -10.07
C LEU A 35 14.87 -2.39 -10.97
N SER A 36 14.24 -3.41 -10.37
CA SER A 36 13.08 -4.05 -10.96
C SER A 36 12.03 -2.96 -11.12
N GLY A 37 11.45 -2.83 -12.32
CA GLY A 37 10.40 -1.85 -12.61
C GLY A 37 9.26 -1.88 -11.60
N ARG A 38 9.04 -3.01 -10.90
CA ARG A 38 8.06 -3.16 -9.82
C ARG A 38 8.33 -2.29 -8.58
N SER A 39 9.58 -2.04 -8.21
CA SER A 39 9.92 -1.16 -7.08
C SER A 39 9.67 0.31 -7.43
N LEU A 40 10.08 0.72 -8.63
CA LEU A 40 9.83 2.05 -9.16
C LEU A 40 8.33 2.31 -9.38
N GLN A 41 7.58 1.32 -9.88
CA GLN A 41 6.12 1.41 -10.04
C GLN A 41 5.40 1.67 -8.71
N LYS A 42 5.78 0.98 -7.64
CA LYS A 42 5.19 1.19 -6.31
C LYS A 42 5.49 2.58 -5.77
N GLN A 43 6.74 3.04 -5.89
CA GLN A 43 7.14 4.40 -5.49
C GLN A 43 6.43 5.48 -6.32
N LEU A 44 6.18 5.22 -7.61
CA LEU A 44 5.46 6.14 -8.48
C LEU A 44 3.98 6.24 -8.07
N GLN A 45 3.33 5.12 -7.72
CA GLN A 45 1.94 5.14 -7.26
C GLN A 45 1.77 5.92 -5.96
N GLU A 46 2.65 5.72 -4.98
CA GLU A 46 2.64 6.46 -3.71
C GLU A 46 2.80 7.97 -3.93
N LYS A 47 3.77 8.36 -4.77
CA LYS A 47 3.99 9.76 -5.12
C LYS A 47 2.76 10.38 -5.78
N VAL A 48 2.13 9.68 -6.72
CA VAL A 48 0.91 10.15 -7.39
C VAL A 48 -0.21 10.38 -6.37
N VAL A 49 -0.48 9.41 -5.49
CA VAL A 49 -1.51 9.56 -4.44
C VAL A 49 -1.19 10.71 -3.50
N SER A 50 0.08 10.93 -3.15
CA SER A 50 0.46 12.02 -2.24
C SER A 50 0.11 13.42 -2.75
N TYR A 51 0.06 13.63 -4.08
CA TYR A 51 -0.32 14.92 -4.66
C TYR A 51 -1.82 15.23 -4.49
N PHE A 52 -2.65 14.21 -4.31
CA PHE A 52 -4.10 14.35 -4.13
C PHE A 52 -4.52 14.36 -2.66
N VAL A 53 -3.61 14.06 -1.74
CA VAL A 53 -3.89 13.98 -0.30
C VAL A 53 -3.49 15.28 0.39
N ASP A 54 -4.43 15.88 1.12
CA ASP A 54 -4.17 17.09 1.90
C ASP A 54 -3.13 16.81 3.00
N ALA A 55 -2.33 17.82 3.36
CA ALA A 55 -1.22 17.71 4.32
C ALA A 55 -1.68 17.18 5.69
N LYS A 56 -2.92 17.50 6.08
CA LYS A 56 -3.55 17.02 7.33
C LYS A 56 -3.92 15.54 7.28
N SER A 57 -4.36 15.05 6.13
CA SER A 57 -4.68 13.63 5.90
C SER A 57 -3.44 12.79 5.59
N PHE A 58 -2.35 13.40 5.12
CA PHE A 58 -1.13 12.68 4.75
C PHE A 58 -0.57 11.84 5.90
N HIS A 59 -0.59 12.37 7.12
CA HIS A 59 -0.10 11.68 8.33
C HIS A 59 -0.97 10.50 8.76
N LYS A 60 -2.21 10.40 8.25
CA LYS A 60 -3.13 9.28 8.53
C LYS A 60 -2.95 8.13 7.53
N VAL A 61 -2.28 8.37 6.41
CA VAL A 61 -2.04 7.37 5.37
C VAL A 61 -0.64 6.83 5.54
N GLN A 62 -0.52 5.52 5.74
CA GLN A 62 0.77 4.83 5.73
C GLN A 62 0.79 3.79 4.62
N PHE A 63 1.77 3.90 3.74
CA PHE A 63 1.98 2.95 2.65
C PHE A 63 2.89 1.83 3.12
N LEU A 64 2.34 0.63 3.21
CA LEU A 64 3.01 -0.55 3.76
C LEU A 64 3.26 -1.57 2.66
N TYR A 65 4.42 -2.22 2.70
CA TYR A 65 4.88 -3.08 1.62
C TYR A 65 5.37 -4.43 2.18
N PRO A 66 4.82 -5.57 1.74
CA PRO A 66 5.18 -6.89 2.28
C PRO A 66 6.68 -7.25 2.22
N ALA A 67 7.43 -6.61 1.31
CA ALA A 67 8.85 -6.88 1.11
C ALA A 67 9.79 -6.14 2.10
N ARG A 68 9.26 -5.23 2.93
CA ARG A 68 10.07 -4.44 3.88
C ARG A 68 9.73 -4.83 5.32
N LYS A 69 10.77 -5.03 6.14
CA LYS A 69 10.63 -5.41 7.55
C LYS A 69 9.96 -4.31 8.38
N GLU A 70 10.34 -3.06 8.13
CA GLU A 70 9.76 -1.88 8.82
C GLU A 70 8.24 -1.81 8.66
N SER A 71 7.71 -2.10 7.47
CA SER A 71 6.26 -2.10 7.26
C SER A 71 5.54 -3.28 7.88
N GLU A 72 6.21 -4.42 8.05
CA GLU A 72 5.65 -5.56 8.77
C GLU A 72 5.55 -5.27 10.27
N GLU A 73 6.53 -4.55 10.83
CA GLU A 73 6.52 -4.11 12.22
C GLU A 73 5.43 -3.07 12.48
N ILE A 74 5.26 -2.11 11.56
CA ILE A 74 4.15 -1.16 11.60
C ILE A 74 2.79 -1.89 11.55
N MET A 75 2.61 -2.85 10.65
CA MET A 75 1.36 -3.63 10.60
C MET A 75 1.06 -4.32 11.94
N LYS A 76 2.07 -4.92 12.57
CA LYS A 76 1.93 -5.65 13.84
C LYS A 76 1.72 -4.73 15.05
N SER A 77 2.17 -3.48 15.01
CA SER A 77 1.99 -2.54 16.12
C SER A 77 0.60 -1.93 16.15
N TYR A 78 -0.01 -1.71 14.99
CA TYR A 78 -1.36 -1.14 14.87
C TYR A 78 -2.46 -2.20 14.85
N PHE A 79 -2.19 -3.41 14.36
CA PHE A 79 -3.20 -4.46 14.20
C PHE A 79 -2.82 -5.74 14.93
N ASP A 80 -3.82 -6.37 15.54
CA ASP A 80 -3.67 -7.70 16.12
C ASP A 80 -3.68 -8.78 15.02
N ALA A 81 -2.53 -9.38 14.78
CA ALA A 81 -2.34 -10.41 13.74
C ALA A 81 -3.16 -11.68 13.99
N GLU A 82 -3.59 -11.96 15.22
CA GLU A 82 -4.38 -13.15 15.55
C GLU A 82 -5.87 -12.98 15.21
N ASN A 83 -6.38 -11.75 15.28
CA ASN A 83 -7.76 -11.45 14.91
C ASN A 83 -7.91 -11.00 13.44
N LEU A 84 -6.81 -10.59 12.80
CA LEU A 84 -6.81 -10.10 11.43
C LEU A 84 -6.95 -11.27 10.42
N PRO A 85 -7.83 -11.16 9.40
CA PRO A 85 -7.95 -12.15 8.35
C PRO A 85 -6.65 -12.29 7.53
N THR A 86 -6.42 -13.48 6.97
CA THR A 86 -5.21 -13.78 6.19
C THR A 86 -5.09 -12.92 4.92
N GLU A 87 -6.20 -12.50 4.33
CA GLU A 87 -6.23 -11.59 3.17
C GLU A 87 -5.60 -10.22 3.49
N PHE A 88 -5.63 -9.81 4.76
CA PHE A 88 -5.06 -8.55 5.24
C PHE A 88 -3.68 -8.74 5.89
N GLY A 89 -3.09 -9.94 5.79
CA GLY A 89 -1.77 -10.26 6.36
C GLY A 89 -1.79 -10.79 7.80
N GLY A 90 -2.97 -11.18 8.31
CA GLY A 90 -3.10 -11.86 9.60
C GLY A 90 -3.07 -13.39 9.52
N LYS A 91 -3.35 -14.04 10.64
CA LYS A 91 -3.32 -15.51 10.75
C LYS A 91 -4.71 -16.16 10.77
N LYS A 92 -5.77 -15.36 10.86
CA LYS A 92 -7.14 -15.87 10.99
C LYS A 92 -7.67 -16.28 9.61
N SER A 93 -7.98 -17.57 9.46
CA SER A 93 -8.73 -18.07 8.31
C SER A 93 -10.22 -17.80 8.54
N LEU A 94 -10.70 -16.62 8.12
CA LEU A 94 -12.11 -16.25 8.18
C LEU A 94 -12.66 -16.13 6.76
N LYS A 95 -13.74 -16.84 6.46
CA LYS A 95 -14.45 -16.63 5.19
C LYS A 95 -15.36 -15.42 5.33
N TYR A 96 -15.33 -14.53 4.35
CA TYR A 96 -16.20 -13.37 4.30
C TYR A 96 -17.65 -13.80 4.03
N ASP A 97 -18.56 -13.45 4.93
CA ASP A 97 -20.00 -13.57 4.77
C ASP A 97 -20.66 -12.22 5.02
N HIS A 98 -21.25 -11.66 3.97
CA HIS A 98 -21.87 -10.35 4.00
C HIS A 98 -23.14 -10.30 4.86
N GLU A 99 -23.94 -11.38 4.93
CA GLU A 99 -25.20 -11.37 5.67
C GLU A 99 -24.94 -11.32 7.17
N GLU A 100 -24.03 -12.18 7.66
CA GLU A 100 -23.62 -12.18 9.07
C GLU A 100 -22.93 -10.86 9.44
N PHE A 101 -22.05 -10.33 8.58
CA PHE A 101 -21.38 -9.06 8.87
C PHE A 101 -22.38 -7.89 8.94
N SER A 102 -23.31 -7.78 7.99
CA SER A 102 -24.36 -6.76 8.00
C SER A 102 -25.23 -6.84 9.25
N ARG A 103 -25.61 -8.06 9.67
CA ARG A 103 -26.40 -8.27 10.89
C ARG A 103 -25.64 -7.83 12.14
N LEU A 104 -24.35 -8.17 12.23
CA LEU A 104 -23.49 -7.77 13.36
C LEU A 104 -23.33 -6.25 13.44
N MET A 105 -23.09 -5.58 12.31
CA MET A 105 -22.99 -4.11 12.23
C MET A 105 -24.26 -3.43 12.74
N ALA A 106 -25.44 -3.85 12.26
CA ALA A 106 -26.72 -3.27 12.70
C ALA A 106 -26.95 -3.45 14.21
N GLN A 107 -26.61 -4.62 14.76
CA GLN A 107 -26.75 -4.88 16.19
C GLN A 107 -25.77 -4.05 17.03
N GLU A 108 -24.53 -3.87 16.58
CA GLU A 108 -23.56 -3.01 17.27
C GLU A 108 -23.96 -1.55 17.19
N ASP A 109 -24.48 -1.07 16.06
CA ASP A 109 -24.98 0.30 15.92
C ASP A 109 -26.13 0.57 16.90
N GLU A 110 -27.08 -0.35 17.03
CA GLU A 110 -28.17 -0.23 18.02
C GLU A 110 -27.65 -0.21 19.46
N LYS A 111 -26.71 -1.11 19.80
CA LYS A 111 -26.11 -1.15 21.14
C LYS A 111 -25.33 0.12 21.44
N THR A 112 -24.59 0.61 20.45
CA THR A 112 -23.79 1.83 20.51
C THR A 112 -24.72 3.04 20.68
N ALA A 113 -25.81 3.13 19.91
CA ALA A 113 -26.79 4.19 20.05
C ALA A 113 -27.43 4.22 21.44
N LYS A 114 -27.81 3.05 21.98
CA LYS A 114 -28.33 2.89 23.35
C LYS A 114 -27.29 3.29 24.40
N PHE A 115 -26.03 2.86 24.20
CA PHE A 115 -24.91 3.18 25.10
C PHE A 115 -24.59 4.68 25.14
N TRP A 116 -24.58 5.35 23.98
CA TRP A 116 -24.33 6.79 23.86
C TRP A 116 -25.57 7.66 24.11
N GLY A 117 -26.74 7.06 24.39
CA GLY A 117 -27.93 7.79 24.81
C GLY A 117 -28.67 8.53 23.69
N PHE A 118 -28.57 8.06 22.44
CA PHE A 118 -29.36 8.61 21.32
C PHE A 118 -30.84 8.22 21.35
N ASP A 119 -31.28 7.51 22.40
CA ASP A 119 -32.68 7.27 22.72
C ASP A 119 -33.36 8.56 23.24
N TYR A 120 -33.24 9.66 22.49
CA TYR A 120 -34.17 10.78 22.62
C TYR A 120 -35.53 10.24 22.20
N LYS A 121 -36.33 9.89 23.21
CA LYS A 121 -37.79 9.71 23.05
C LYS A 121 -38.28 10.81 22.10
N PRO A 122 -39.10 10.48 21.08
CA PRO A 122 -39.84 11.53 20.40
C PRO A 122 -40.70 12.17 21.48
N SER A 123 -40.27 13.36 21.90
CA SER A 123 -41.13 14.27 22.61
C SER A 123 -42.34 14.44 21.72
N ASN A 124 -43.47 13.89 22.14
CA ASN A 124 -44.79 14.13 21.55
C ASN A 124 -45.16 15.60 21.79
N HIS A 125 -44.39 16.53 21.22
CA HIS A 125 -44.79 17.91 21.04
C HIS A 125 -44.98 18.13 19.55
N VAL A 126 -46.23 17.93 19.17
CA VAL A 126 -46.93 18.42 17.98
C VAL A 126 -46.20 19.57 17.28
N SER A 127 -45.69 19.32 16.07
CA SER A 127 -46.03 20.13 14.91
C SER A 127 -45.61 19.44 13.61
N LYS A 128 -46.66 18.99 12.92
CA LYS A 128 -46.75 18.62 11.51
C LYS A 128 -46.03 19.62 10.60
N LEU A 129 -44.76 19.41 10.26
CA LEU A 129 -44.17 19.97 9.03
C LEU A 129 -43.11 19.01 8.45
N HIS A 130 -43.49 18.42 7.31
CA HIS A 130 -42.63 17.95 6.21
C HIS A 130 -41.64 16.81 6.46
N LEU A 131 -42.17 15.58 6.61
CA LEU A 131 -41.44 14.39 6.19
C LEU A 131 -42.21 13.71 5.04
N ARG A 132 -41.88 14.11 3.82
CA ARG A 132 -42.13 13.34 2.60
C ARG A 132 -40.97 13.58 1.65
N GLU A 133 -39.85 12.91 1.90
CA GLU A 133 -38.89 12.63 0.83
C GLU A 133 -39.31 11.29 0.23
N GLU A 134 -40.28 11.38 -0.67
CA GLU A 134 -40.63 10.33 -1.60
C GLU A 134 -39.43 10.13 -2.53
N VAL A 135 -38.70 9.04 -2.33
CA VAL A 135 -37.64 8.59 -3.25
C VAL A 135 -38.31 8.27 -4.58
N VAL A 136 -38.21 9.21 -5.52
CA VAL A 136 -38.58 9.00 -6.92
C VAL A 136 -37.49 8.15 -7.57
N PRO A 137 -37.80 6.97 -8.15
CA PRO A 137 -36.82 6.23 -8.93
C PRO A 137 -36.49 7.00 -10.22
N GLU A 138 -35.20 7.17 -10.50
CA GLU A 138 -34.70 7.79 -11.73
C GLU A 138 -35.28 7.10 -12.98
N PRO A 139 -35.71 7.86 -14.01
CA PRO A 139 -36.18 7.27 -15.25
C PRO A 139 -35.00 6.67 -16.05
N LEU A 140 -35.21 5.44 -16.51
CA LEU A 140 -34.38 4.76 -17.50
C LEU A 140 -34.34 5.59 -18.79
N VAL A 141 -33.13 5.94 -19.23
CA VAL A 141 -32.88 6.56 -20.53
C VAL A 141 -32.75 5.44 -21.56
N GLU A 142 -33.71 5.33 -22.48
CA GLU A 142 -33.53 4.68 -23.79
C GLU A 142 -32.96 5.67 -24.82
#